data_AF-A0A2G9FYN8-F1
#
_entry.id   AF-A0A2G9FYN8-F1
#
_cell.length_a   1.000
_cell.length_b   1.000
_cell.length_c   1.000
_cell.angle_alpha   90.00
_cell.angle_beta   90.00
_cell.angle_gamma   90.00
#
_symmetry.space_group_name_H-M   'P 1'
#
loop_
_entity.id
_entity.type
_entity.pdbx_description
1 polymer ?
#
loop_
_entity_poly.entity_id
_entity_poly.type
_entity_poly.pdbx_seq_one_letter_code
_entity_poly.pdbx_strand_id
1 'polypeptide(L)'
;MEFDLENPFPPSKDKLSSLFRIENDHMPSKSYLQRLNSADSTLAIRHEIISLILHLSRNFDPFLSYLAINYMDRFLSVHSIPDGKPWILKLVALSCVSLALKMKKTEFSVFDLMDEGGFMIDSVTVERMEMLILGALKWRMRSVNPFSFAKYFISFFKFKDKASIQALKNRAIEIILKAQNDIKLLEFKPSVISASALLISA
;
A
#
# COMPACT_ATOMS: atom_id res chain seq x y z
N MET A 1 -17.46 -5.39 10.04
CA MET A 1 -16.05 -5.29 10.48
C MET A 1 -15.37 -4.25 9.63
N GLU A 2 -14.81 -3.23 10.26
CA GLU A 2 -14.00 -2.18 9.62
C GLU A 2 -12.73 -2.81 9.02
N PHE A 3 -12.22 -2.26 7.91
CA PHE A 3 -11.00 -2.77 7.29
C PHE A 3 -9.78 -2.26 8.05
N ASP A 4 -8.92 -3.19 8.43
CA ASP A 4 -7.68 -2.94 9.15
C ASP A 4 -6.54 -3.68 8.44
N LEU A 5 -5.42 -3.01 8.19
CA LEU A 5 -4.26 -3.60 7.53
C LEU A 5 -3.59 -4.68 8.38
N GLU A 6 -3.70 -4.61 9.72
CA GLU A 6 -3.25 -5.70 10.59
C GLU A 6 -4.19 -6.92 10.52
N ASN A 7 -5.44 -6.71 10.10
CA ASN A 7 -6.47 -7.75 10.05
C ASN A 7 -7.28 -7.68 8.75
N PRO A 8 -6.65 -7.91 7.58
CA PRO A 8 -7.28 -7.67 6.29
C PRO A 8 -8.50 -8.58 6.04
N PHE A 9 -8.52 -9.76 6.67
CA PHE A 9 -9.60 -10.74 6.55
C PHE A 9 -10.40 -10.93 7.84
N PRO A 10 -11.68 -11.35 7.73
CA PRO A 10 -12.49 -11.75 8.88
C PRO A 10 -11.79 -12.80 9.77
N PRO A 11 -12.17 -12.89 11.05
CA PRO A 11 -11.60 -13.88 11.97
C PRO A 11 -11.81 -15.31 11.45
N SER A 12 -10.76 -16.12 11.42
CA SER A 12 -10.83 -17.54 11.06
C SER A 12 -9.76 -18.34 11.82
N LYS A 13 -9.98 -19.66 12.01
CA LYS A 13 -9.03 -20.54 12.73
C LYS A 13 -7.71 -20.70 11.96
N ASP A 14 -7.77 -20.77 10.63
CA ASP A 14 -6.61 -20.92 9.74
C ASP A 14 -6.10 -19.57 9.18
N LYS A 15 -6.36 -18.46 9.89
CA LYS A 15 -6.05 -17.11 9.40
C LYS A 15 -4.58 -16.98 9.01
N LEU A 16 -3.66 -17.42 9.86
CA LEU A 16 -2.23 -17.25 9.62
C LEU A 16 -1.72 -18.07 8.42
N SER A 17 -2.08 -19.35 8.33
CA SER A 17 -1.66 -20.20 7.19
C SER A 17 -2.21 -19.66 5.88
N SER A 18 -3.43 -19.11 5.90
CA SER A 18 -4.02 -18.46 4.73
C SER A 18 -3.26 -17.20 4.31
N LEU A 19 -2.76 -16.39 5.26
CA LEU A 19 -1.95 -15.20 4.98
C LEU A 19 -0.65 -15.57 4.25
N PHE A 20 0.10 -16.55 4.77
CA PHE A 20 1.34 -17.02 4.12
C PHE A 20 1.09 -17.58 2.72
N ARG A 21 -0.03 -18.28 2.51
CA ARG A 21 -0.35 -18.86 1.21
C ARG A 21 -0.61 -17.81 0.12
N ILE A 22 -1.27 -16.71 0.48
CA ILE A 22 -1.75 -15.70 -0.48
C ILE A 22 -0.91 -14.41 -0.49
N GLU A 23 0.15 -14.30 0.31
CA GLU A 23 0.93 -13.06 0.37
C GLU A 23 1.53 -12.67 -0.99
N ASN A 24 1.91 -13.66 -1.82
CA ASN A 24 2.42 -13.42 -3.17
C ASN A 24 1.36 -12.82 -4.11
N ASP A 25 0.08 -13.10 -3.89
CA ASP A 25 -1.02 -12.56 -4.70
C ASP A 25 -1.21 -11.04 -4.52
N HIS A 26 -0.56 -10.48 -3.50
CA HIS A 26 -0.62 -9.07 -3.11
C HIS A 26 0.71 -8.34 -3.32
N MET A 27 1.66 -8.98 -4.00
CA MET A 27 2.93 -8.37 -4.38
C MET A 27 2.88 -7.83 -5.83
N PRO A 28 3.71 -6.82 -6.14
CA PRO A 28 3.95 -6.40 -7.52
C PRO A 28 4.58 -7.53 -8.36
N SER A 29 4.47 -7.44 -9.68
CA SER A 29 5.00 -8.48 -10.58
C SER A 29 6.53 -8.41 -10.70
N LYS A 30 7.17 -9.56 -10.93
CA LYS A 30 8.64 -9.61 -11.16
C LYS A 30 9.08 -8.80 -12.37
N SER A 31 8.26 -8.75 -13.43
CA SER A 31 8.56 -7.95 -14.61
C SER A 31 8.51 -6.45 -14.33
N TYR A 32 7.66 -6.00 -13.41
CA TYR A 32 7.65 -4.61 -12.95
C TYR A 32 8.91 -4.27 -12.16
N LEU A 33 9.36 -5.14 -11.27
CA LEU A 33 10.61 -4.97 -10.54
C LEU A 33 11.82 -4.88 -11.49
N GLN A 34 11.86 -5.73 -12.51
CA GLN A 34 12.87 -5.67 -13.55
C GLN A 34 12.87 -4.32 -14.27
N ARG A 35 11.68 -3.81 -14.65
CA ARG A 35 11.56 -2.48 -15.28
C ARG A 35 12.02 -1.34 -14.36
N LEU A 36 11.67 -1.40 -13.07
CA LEU A 36 12.13 -0.41 -12.09
C LEU A 36 13.66 -0.38 -11.95
N ASN A 37 14.31 -1.55 -12.04
CA ASN A 37 15.75 -1.68 -11.94
C ASN A 37 16.49 -1.34 -13.25
N SER A 38 15.83 -1.42 -14.42
CA SER A 38 16.47 -1.26 -15.73
C SER A 38 16.11 0.03 -16.47
N ALA A 39 15.00 0.69 -16.13
CA ALA A 39 14.48 1.84 -16.85
C ALA A 39 14.20 3.03 -15.93
N ASP A 40 15.04 4.07 -16.06
CA ASP A 40 14.95 5.31 -15.26
C ASP A 40 13.56 5.98 -15.36
N SER A 41 12.89 5.86 -16.52
CA SER A 41 11.56 6.42 -16.73
C SER A 41 10.48 5.76 -15.86
N THR A 42 10.54 4.44 -15.66
CA THR A 42 9.57 3.72 -14.82
C THR A 42 9.75 4.09 -13.35
N LEU A 43 11.00 4.23 -12.92
CA LEU A 43 11.33 4.68 -11.57
C LEU A 43 10.87 6.12 -11.33
N ALA A 44 11.12 7.03 -12.27
CA ALA A 44 10.65 8.42 -12.20
C ALA A 44 9.12 8.52 -12.10
N ILE A 45 8.40 7.75 -12.93
CA ILE A 45 6.94 7.65 -12.89
C ILE A 45 6.46 7.19 -11.50
N ARG A 46 7.08 6.13 -10.94
CA ARG A 46 6.73 5.63 -9.62
C ARG A 46 6.95 6.70 -8.55
N HIS A 47 8.10 7.37 -8.55
CA HIS A 47 8.40 8.42 -7.58
C HIS A 47 7.43 9.59 -7.66
N GLU A 48 7.05 10.02 -8.86
CA GLU A 48 6.10 11.11 -9.05
C GLU A 48 4.72 10.76 -8.49
N ILE A 49 4.21 9.55 -8.78
CA ILE A 49 2.92 9.09 -8.25
C ILE A 49 2.99 8.93 -6.72
N ILE A 50 4.09 8.40 -6.16
CA ILE A 50 4.28 8.33 -4.69
C ILE A 50 4.20 9.73 -4.08
N SER A 51 4.91 10.71 -4.65
CA SER A 51 4.89 12.08 -4.15
C SER A 51 3.47 12.66 -4.13
N LEU A 52 2.68 12.40 -5.18
CA LEU A 52 1.30 12.83 -5.26
C LEU A 52 0.41 12.13 -4.22
N ILE A 53 0.57 10.82 -4.04
CA ILE A 53 -0.15 10.07 -3.00
C ILE A 53 0.15 10.61 -1.61
N LEU A 54 1.43 10.85 -1.29
CA LEU A 54 1.84 11.40 0.00
C LEU A 54 1.27 12.80 0.24
N HIS A 55 1.23 13.65 -0.79
CA HIS A 55 0.60 14.97 -0.71
C HIS A 55 -0.91 14.88 -0.42
N LEU A 56 -1.64 14.05 -1.18
CA LEU A 56 -3.09 13.86 -1.02
C LEU A 56 -3.49 13.16 0.28
N SER A 57 -2.57 12.39 0.86
CA SER A 57 -2.83 11.60 2.07
C SER A 57 -2.30 12.25 3.35
N ARG A 58 -1.70 13.45 3.26
CA ARG A 58 -0.97 14.10 4.37
C ARG A 58 -1.79 14.33 5.64
N ASN A 59 -3.10 14.51 5.49
CA ASN A 59 -4.04 14.78 6.58
C ASN A 59 -4.65 13.49 7.16
N PHE A 60 -4.29 12.32 6.63
CA PHE A 60 -4.82 11.02 7.02
C PHE A 60 -3.75 10.18 7.73
N ASP A 61 -4.17 9.05 8.29
CA ASP A 61 -3.24 8.14 8.94
C ASP A 61 -2.25 7.52 7.92
N PRO A 62 -0.98 7.26 8.31
CA PRO A 62 0.04 6.75 7.40
C PRO A 62 -0.27 5.40 6.74
N PHE A 63 -1.21 4.64 7.29
CA PHE A 63 -1.62 3.38 6.67
C PHE A 63 -2.45 3.59 5.40
N LEU A 64 -3.11 4.75 5.27
CA LEU A 64 -3.83 5.12 4.05
C LEU A 64 -2.88 5.23 2.86
N SER A 65 -1.80 6.01 3.01
CA SER A 65 -0.79 6.18 1.97
C SER A 65 -0.11 4.85 1.67
N TYR A 66 0.14 4.02 2.70
CA TYR A 66 0.68 2.69 2.50
C TYR A 66 -0.20 1.82 1.59
N LEU A 67 -1.50 1.80 1.84
CA LEU A 67 -2.44 1.02 1.05
C LEU A 67 -2.54 1.55 -0.38
N ALA A 68 -2.61 2.87 -0.56
CA ALA A 68 -2.65 3.50 -1.87
C ALA A 68 -1.39 3.20 -2.71
N ILE A 69 -0.21 3.23 -2.09
CA ILE A 69 1.05 2.87 -2.75
C ILE A 69 1.07 1.39 -3.14
N ASN A 70 0.55 0.49 -2.30
CA ASN A 70 0.40 -0.93 -2.66
C ASN A 70 -0.52 -1.11 -3.88
N TYR A 71 -1.61 -0.34 -3.97
CA TYR A 71 -2.49 -0.40 -5.14
C TYR A 71 -1.82 0.10 -6.40
N MET A 72 -1.11 1.22 -6.32
CA MET A 72 -0.35 1.76 -7.44
C MET A 72 0.68 0.75 -7.95
N ASP A 73 1.56 0.21 -7.09
CA ASP A 73 2.64 -0.69 -7.54
C ASP A 73 2.05 -1.95 -8.20
N ARG A 74 0.92 -2.46 -7.71
CA ARG A 74 0.19 -3.58 -8.32
C ARG A 74 -0.53 -3.20 -9.61
N PHE A 75 -1.00 -1.97 -9.75
CA PHE A 75 -1.58 -1.47 -10.99
C PHE A 75 -0.51 -1.29 -12.09
N LEU A 76 0.60 -0.64 -11.75
CA LEU A 76 1.77 -0.43 -12.63
C LEU A 76 2.48 -1.76 -12.98
N SER A 77 2.21 -2.81 -12.22
CA SER A 77 2.65 -4.16 -12.55
C SER A 77 2.02 -4.72 -13.81
N VAL A 78 0.79 -4.29 -14.11
CA VAL A 78 -0.02 -4.77 -15.24
C VAL A 78 -0.10 -3.71 -16.35
N HIS A 79 -0.09 -2.43 -16.00
CA HIS A 79 -0.27 -1.33 -16.94
C HIS A 79 0.97 -0.44 -17.00
N SER A 80 1.41 -0.11 -18.21
CA SER A 80 2.36 0.97 -18.44
C SER A 80 1.62 2.31 -18.57
N ILE A 81 2.13 3.36 -17.95
CA ILE A 81 1.64 4.71 -18.18
C ILE A 81 2.20 5.20 -19.53
N PRO A 82 1.35 5.70 -20.46
CA PRO A 82 1.84 6.29 -21.70
C PRO A 82 2.70 7.52 -21.43
N ASP A 83 3.83 7.63 -22.14
CA ASP A 83 4.71 8.80 -22.06
C ASP A 83 4.00 10.09 -22.49
N GLY A 84 4.44 11.22 -21.95
CA GLY A 84 3.96 12.55 -22.34
C GLY A 84 2.56 12.93 -21.83
N LYS A 85 1.99 12.17 -20.87
CA LYS A 85 0.68 12.47 -20.27
C LYS A 85 0.74 12.56 -18.73
N PRO A 86 1.34 13.64 -18.18
CA PRO A 86 1.53 13.79 -16.73
C PRO A 86 0.22 13.82 -15.93
N TRP A 87 -0.90 14.22 -16.55
CA TRP A 87 -2.22 14.17 -15.92
C TRP A 87 -2.66 12.74 -15.56
N ILE A 88 -2.16 11.71 -16.26
CA ILE A 88 -2.48 10.31 -15.93
C ILE A 88 -1.85 9.92 -14.60
N LEU A 89 -0.65 10.42 -14.28
CA LEU A 89 0.02 10.16 -13.01
C LEU A 89 -0.83 10.68 -11.83
N LYS A 90 -1.35 11.91 -11.98
CA LYS A 90 -2.29 12.52 -11.04
C LYS A 90 -3.57 11.71 -10.89
N LEU A 91 -4.15 11.27 -12.01
CA LEU A 91 -5.35 10.45 -12.00
C LEU A 91 -5.13 9.11 -11.28
N VAL A 92 -4.01 8.44 -11.51
CA VAL A 92 -3.66 7.18 -10.82
C VAL A 92 -3.46 7.42 -9.32
N ALA A 93 -2.71 8.45 -8.93
CA ALA A 93 -2.51 8.81 -7.53
C ALA A 93 -3.85 9.06 -6.81
N LEU A 94 -4.67 9.95 -7.36
CA LEU A 94 -5.97 10.31 -6.82
C LEU A 94 -6.89 9.10 -6.68
N SER A 95 -6.94 8.24 -7.70
CA SER A 95 -7.79 7.05 -7.70
C SER A 95 -7.30 6.00 -6.69
N CYS A 96 -5.99 5.84 -6.51
CA CYS A 96 -5.44 4.95 -5.47
C CYS A 96 -5.80 5.44 -4.05
N VAL A 97 -5.71 6.75 -3.80
CA VAL A 97 -6.09 7.35 -2.51
C VAL A 97 -7.60 7.22 -2.27
N SER A 98 -8.42 7.55 -3.27
CA SER A 98 -9.88 7.41 -3.21
C SER A 98 -10.30 5.97 -2.90
N LEU A 99 -9.71 4.97 -3.58
CA LEU A 99 -9.95 3.56 -3.29
C LEU A 99 -9.51 3.17 -1.87
N ALA A 100 -8.38 3.69 -1.39
CA ALA A 100 -7.92 3.43 -0.03
C ALA A 100 -8.88 4.00 1.01
N LEU A 101 -9.40 5.22 0.81
CA LEU A 101 -10.40 5.85 1.69
C LEU A 101 -11.71 5.08 1.69
N LYS A 102 -12.22 4.68 0.51
CA LYS A 102 -13.40 3.81 0.36
C LYS A 102 -13.23 2.49 1.12
N MET A 103 -12.05 1.89 1.05
CA MET A 103 -11.75 0.65 1.76
C MET A 103 -11.71 0.84 3.28
N LYS A 104 -11.16 1.95 3.76
CA LYS A 104 -11.11 2.31 5.19
C LYS A 104 -12.44 2.89 5.72
N LYS A 105 -13.44 3.12 4.85
CA LYS A 105 -14.71 3.77 5.19
C LYS A 105 -14.54 5.14 5.84
N THR A 106 -13.46 5.83 5.50
CA THR A 106 -13.24 7.21 5.92
C THR A 106 -14.21 8.09 5.14
N GLU A 107 -14.91 9.00 5.81
CA GLU A 107 -15.72 10.00 5.11
C GLU A 107 -14.80 10.94 4.33
N PHE A 108 -15.05 11.09 3.03
CA PHE A 108 -14.29 11.99 2.17
C PHE A 108 -15.14 12.44 1.00
N SER A 109 -14.82 13.62 0.48
CA SER A 109 -15.28 14.07 -0.83
C SER A 109 -14.15 13.93 -1.83
N VAL A 110 -14.45 13.35 -3.00
CA VAL A 110 -13.50 13.33 -4.12
C VAL A 110 -13.14 14.75 -4.56
N PHE A 111 -14.08 15.70 -4.42
CA PHE A 111 -13.82 17.11 -4.70
C PHE A 111 -12.79 17.72 -3.76
N ASP A 112 -12.82 17.38 -2.46
CA ASP A 112 -11.84 17.90 -1.50
C ASP A 112 -10.43 17.39 -1.84
N LEU A 113 -10.31 16.12 -2.24
CA LEU A 113 -9.03 15.56 -2.70
C LEU A 113 -8.53 16.21 -4.00
N MET A 114 -9.45 16.57 -4.89
CA MET A 114 -9.12 17.26 -6.14
C MET A 114 -8.65 18.69 -5.87
N ASP A 115 -9.31 19.41 -4.97
CA ASP A 115 -8.95 20.76 -4.57
C ASP A 115 -7.58 20.78 -3.86
N GLU A 116 -7.37 19.88 -2.88
CA GLU A 116 -6.08 19.72 -2.20
C GLU A 116 -4.92 19.38 -3.17
N GLY A 117 -5.23 18.65 -4.25
CA GLY A 117 -4.28 18.29 -5.30
C GLY A 117 -4.13 19.31 -6.43
N GLY A 118 -4.98 20.34 -6.51
CA GLY A 118 -5.05 21.26 -7.64
C GLY A 118 -5.37 20.56 -8.97
N PHE A 119 -6.27 19.58 -8.95
CA PHE A 119 -6.60 18.73 -10.10
C PHE A 119 -7.89 19.18 -10.80
N MET A 120 -7.79 19.48 -12.09
CA MET A 120 -8.94 19.70 -12.97
C MET A 120 -9.36 18.39 -13.65
N ILE A 121 -9.74 17.39 -12.84
CA ILE A 121 -10.17 16.07 -13.31
C ILE A 121 -11.62 15.90 -12.88
N ASP A 122 -12.49 15.43 -13.77
CA ASP A 122 -13.88 15.16 -13.41
C ASP A 122 -14.02 13.85 -12.62
N SER A 123 -15.06 13.76 -11.78
CA SER A 123 -15.30 12.59 -10.92
C SER A 123 -15.53 11.31 -11.73
N VAL A 124 -16.14 11.39 -12.91
CA VAL A 124 -16.40 10.23 -13.79
C VAL A 124 -15.08 9.65 -14.31
N THR A 125 -14.11 10.50 -14.63
CA THR A 125 -12.76 10.06 -15.02
C THR A 125 -12.04 9.36 -13.86
N VAL A 126 -12.19 9.84 -12.62
CA VAL A 126 -11.67 9.15 -11.43
C VAL A 126 -12.31 7.79 -11.26
N GLU A 127 -13.64 7.69 -11.30
CA GLU A 127 -14.36 6.42 -11.19
C GLU A 127 -13.93 5.40 -12.26
N ARG A 128 -13.72 5.85 -13.50
CA ARG A 128 -13.19 4.98 -14.58
C ARG A 128 -11.80 4.45 -14.25
N MET A 129 -10.90 5.29 -13.75
CA MET A 129 -9.57 4.86 -13.34
C MET A 129 -9.63 3.91 -12.14
N GLU A 130 -10.50 4.18 -11.16
CA GLU A 130 -10.73 3.26 -10.04
C GLU A 130 -11.13 1.87 -10.52
N MET A 131 -12.02 1.77 -11.51
CA MET A 131 -12.42 0.50 -12.10
C MET A 131 -11.27 -0.23 -12.80
N LEU A 132 -10.37 0.50 -13.47
CA LEU A 132 -9.15 -0.07 -14.05
C LEU A 132 -8.21 -0.62 -12.98
N ILE A 133 -8.02 0.12 -11.88
CA ILE A 133 -7.22 -0.32 -10.73
C ILE A 133 -7.84 -1.56 -10.10
N LEU A 134 -9.14 -1.55 -9.82
CA LEU A 134 -9.87 -2.71 -9.27
C LEU A 134 -9.72 -3.94 -10.17
N GLY A 135 -9.84 -3.77 -11.49
CA GLY A 135 -9.62 -4.82 -12.47
C GLY A 135 -8.20 -5.38 -12.42
N ALA A 136 -7.18 -4.51 -12.44
CA ALA A 136 -5.77 -4.91 -12.35
C ALA A 136 -5.46 -5.69 -11.06
N LEU A 137 -6.06 -5.27 -9.96
CA LEU A 137 -5.90 -5.90 -8.64
C LEU A 137 -6.80 -7.13 -8.44
N LYS A 138 -7.63 -7.50 -9.44
CA LYS A 138 -8.62 -8.57 -9.35
C LYS A 138 -9.54 -8.41 -8.14
N TRP A 139 -9.90 -7.16 -7.82
CA TRP A 139 -10.72 -6.78 -6.67
C TRP A 139 -10.12 -7.15 -5.29
N ARG A 140 -8.84 -7.55 -5.22
CA ARG A 140 -8.16 -7.90 -3.98
C ARG A 140 -7.63 -6.65 -3.28
N MET A 141 -8.56 -5.84 -2.78
CA MET A 141 -8.27 -4.56 -2.11
C MET A 141 -7.86 -4.74 -0.65
N ARG A 142 -8.26 -5.84 -0.02
CA ARG A 142 -7.83 -6.22 1.34
C ARG A 142 -6.42 -6.81 1.30
N SER A 143 -5.43 -5.99 0.97
CA SER A 143 -4.07 -6.44 0.69
C SER A 143 -3.44 -7.14 1.89
N VAL A 144 -2.89 -8.34 1.68
CA VAL A 144 -1.93 -8.94 2.61
C VAL A 144 -0.66 -8.10 2.58
N ASN A 145 -0.24 -7.66 3.75
CA ASN A 145 0.83 -6.66 3.94
C ASN A 145 1.63 -7.00 5.22
N PRO A 146 2.79 -6.39 5.46
CA PRO A 146 3.65 -6.72 6.59
C PRO A 146 2.97 -6.57 7.96
N PHE A 147 2.05 -5.60 8.11
CA PHE A 147 1.34 -5.37 9.36
C PHE A 147 0.46 -6.57 9.75
N SER A 148 -0.09 -7.30 8.77
CA SER A 148 -0.90 -8.50 9.00
C SER A 148 -0.15 -9.67 9.65
N PHE A 149 1.19 -9.68 9.58
CA PHE A 149 2.05 -10.67 10.21
C PHE A 149 2.65 -10.21 11.54
N ALA A 150 2.53 -8.92 11.89
CA ALA A 150 3.24 -8.35 13.03
C ALA A 150 2.88 -9.07 14.34
N LYS A 151 1.59 -9.32 14.59
CA LYS A 151 1.12 -10.04 15.79
C LYS A 151 1.72 -11.44 15.91
N TYR A 152 1.85 -12.15 14.78
CA TYR A 152 2.45 -13.49 14.76
C TYR A 152 3.92 -13.41 15.17
N PHE A 153 4.70 -12.52 14.55
CA PHE A 153 6.13 -12.45 14.84
C PHE A 153 6.46 -11.84 16.21
N ILE A 154 5.65 -10.89 16.69
CA ILE A 154 5.76 -10.33 18.05
C ILE A 154 5.67 -11.45 19.10
N SER A 155 4.88 -12.51 18.85
CA SER A 155 4.70 -13.60 19.81
C SER A 155 5.98 -14.39 20.12
N PHE A 156 7.04 -14.26 19.30
CA PHE A 156 8.34 -14.88 19.56
C PHE A 156 9.21 -14.08 20.54
N PHE A 157 8.89 -12.82 20.81
CA PHE A 157 9.65 -11.98 21.72
C PHE A 157 9.16 -12.19 23.16
N LYS A 158 10.09 -12.41 24.09
CA LYS A 158 9.81 -12.70 25.51
C LYS A 158 9.66 -11.43 26.36
N PHE A 159 8.86 -10.46 25.90
CA PHE A 159 8.54 -9.28 26.70
C PHE A 159 7.51 -9.62 27.78
N LYS A 160 7.71 -9.11 29.00
CA LYS A 160 6.83 -9.38 30.15
C LYS A 160 5.67 -8.40 30.25
N ASP A 161 5.82 -7.21 29.70
CA ASP A 161 4.84 -6.14 29.81
C ASP A 161 4.29 -5.70 28.44
N LYS A 162 3.06 -5.20 28.45
CA LYS A 162 2.36 -4.76 27.23
C LYS A 162 2.99 -3.51 26.60
N ALA A 163 3.64 -2.65 27.39
CA ALA A 163 4.21 -1.40 26.89
C ALA A 163 5.43 -1.68 26.00
N SER A 164 6.31 -2.60 26.39
CA SER A 164 7.44 -3.05 25.58
C SER A 164 6.99 -3.67 24.26
N ILE A 165 5.94 -4.50 24.28
CA ILE A 165 5.35 -5.08 23.06
C ILE A 165 4.83 -3.99 22.12
N GLN A 166 4.12 -3.00 22.66
CA GLN A 166 3.58 -1.89 21.87
C GLN A 166 4.70 -1.00 21.32
N ALA A 167 5.74 -0.73 22.10
CA ALA A 167 6.90 0.04 21.66
C ALA A 167 7.64 -0.67 20.52
N LEU A 168 7.89 -1.99 20.64
CA LEU A 168 8.46 -2.80 19.57
C LEU A 168 7.62 -2.70 18.29
N LYS A 169 6.30 -2.91 18.42
CA LYS A 169 5.36 -2.84 17.30
C LYS A 169 5.38 -1.48 16.62
N ASN A 170 5.35 -0.39 17.40
CA ASN A 170 5.36 0.97 16.87
C ASN A 170 6.63 1.27 16.07
N ARG A 171 7.80 0.89 16.60
CA ARG A 171 9.09 1.03 15.89
C ARG A 171 9.08 0.23 14.58
N ALA A 172 8.59 -1.01 14.60
CA ALA A 172 8.53 -1.84 13.41
C ALA A 172 7.60 -1.25 12.34
N ILE A 173 6.43 -0.73 12.75
CA ILE A 173 5.51 -0.02 11.85
C ILE A 173 6.20 1.19 11.23
N GLU A 174 6.89 2.01 12.03
CA GLU A 174 7.61 3.19 11.55
C GLU A 174 8.68 2.82 10.52
N ILE A 175 9.44 1.75 10.75
CA ILE A 175 10.43 1.23 9.80
C ILE A 175 9.76 0.82 8.49
N ILE A 176 8.67 0.06 8.56
CA ILE A 176 7.94 -0.42 7.36
C ILE A 176 7.41 0.76 6.55
N LEU A 177 6.81 1.75 7.20
CA LEU A 177 6.28 2.95 6.54
C LEU A 177 7.38 3.77 5.86
N LYS A 178 8.52 3.97 6.54
CA LYS A 178 9.67 4.69 5.95
C LYS A 178 10.31 3.94 4.77
N ALA A 179 10.37 2.61 4.86
CA ALA A 179 11.02 1.77 3.85
C ALA A 179 10.15 1.56 2.60
N GLN A 180 8.84 1.81 2.65
CA GLN A 180 7.91 1.49 1.57
C GLN A 180 8.27 2.12 0.21
N ASN A 181 8.89 3.29 0.24
CA ASN A 181 9.26 4.00 -0.97
C ASN A 181 10.50 3.40 -1.65
N ASP A 182 11.27 2.55 -0.98
CA ASP A 182 12.41 1.85 -1.56
C ASP A 182 11.95 0.69 -2.45
N ILE A 183 12.37 0.70 -3.72
CA ILE A 183 12.05 -0.35 -4.69
C ILE A 183 12.58 -1.73 -4.27
N LYS A 184 13.67 -1.79 -3.50
CA LYS A 184 14.26 -3.05 -3.01
C LYS A 184 13.28 -3.78 -2.09
N LEU A 185 12.44 -3.04 -1.37
CA LEU A 185 11.47 -3.64 -0.47
C LEU A 185 10.41 -4.45 -1.22
N LEU A 186 10.12 -4.08 -2.48
CA LEU A 186 9.11 -4.73 -3.30
C LEU A 186 9.48 -6.16 -3.72
N GLU A 187 10.76 -6.55 -3.60
CA GLU A 187 11.23 -7.92 -3.87
C GLU A 187 10.89 -8.90 -2.74
N PHE A 188 10.64 -8.39 -1.54
CA PHE A 188 10.44 -9.21 -0.34
C PHE A 188 8.97 -9.45 -0.05
N LYS A 189 8.69 -10.66 0.43
CA LYS A 189 7.34 -11.03 0.85
C LYS A 189 6.91 -10.21 2.07
N PRO A 190 5.61 -9.89 2.21
CA PRO A 190 5.08 -9.20 3.39
C PRO A 190 5.49 -9.82 4.73
N SER A 191 5.48 -11.15 4.85
CA SER A 191 5.92 -11.83 6.07
C SER A 191 7.39 -11.60 6.39
N VAL A 192 8.26 -11.61 5.38
CA VAL A 192 9.71 -11.36 5.52
C VAL A 192 9.95 -9.92 5.99
N ILE A 193 9.31 -8.94 5.35
CA ILE A 193 9.41 -7.54 5.74
C ILE A 193 8.97 -7.34 7.20
N SER A 194 7.87 -7.99 7.61
CA SER A 194 7.35 -7.93 8.98
C SER A 194 8.35 -8.47 10.00
N ALA A 195 8.88 -9.68 9.75
CA ALA A 195 9.87 -10.31 10.62
C ALA A 195 11.15 -9.47 10.72
N SER A 196 11.67 -8.98 9.59
CA SER A 196 12.88 -8.14 9.55
C SER A 196 12.69 -6.83 10.31
N ALA A 197 11.57 -6.13 10.09
CA ALA A 197 11.29 -4.87 10.79
C ALA A 197 11.20 -5.07 12.31
N LEU A 198 10.59 -6.16 12.76
CA LEU A 198 10.51 -6.50 14.18
C LEU A 198 11.88 -6.87 14.76
N LEU A 199 12.72 -7.62 14.04
CA LEU A 199 14.07 -7.95 14.49
C LEU A 199 14.96 -6.70 14.61
N ILE A 200 14.84 -5.75 13.68
CA ILE A 200 15.59 -4.48 13.74
C ILE A 200 15.10 -3.58 14.89
N SER A 201 13.82 -3.71 15.28
CA SER A 201 13.18 -2.86 16.29
C SER A 201 13.35 -3.32 17.73
N ALA A 202 13.78 -4.57 17.93
CA ALA A 202 13.90 -5.25 19.21
C ALA A 202 15.21 -4.91 19.93
#